data_AF-A0A7S1AAP9-F1
#
_entry.id   AF-A0A7S1AAP9-F1
#
_cell.length_a   1.000
_cell.length_b   1.000
_cell.length_c   1.000
_cell.angle_alpha   90.00
_cell.angle_beta   90.00
_cell.angle_gamma   90.00
#
_symmetry.space_group_name_H-M   'P 1'
#
loop_
_entity.id
_entity.type
_entity.pdbx_description
1 polymer ?
#
loop_
_entity_poly.entity_id
_entity_poly.type
_entity_poly.pdbx_seq_one_letter_code
_entity_poly.pdbx_strand_id
1 'polypeptide(L)'
;QKLNVAVDPSSNRLQLLTPFKPWHGDDLRDCAVLIKAKGKCTTDHISMAGPWLKYRGHLDNISNNLLIGAINMETNKPNCVINVLTKEEGPVPATARHYKKEGLPWVVIGDENYGEGSSREHAALEP
;
A
#
# COMPACT_ATOMS: atom_id res chain seq x y z
N GLN A 1 24.99 -18.58 25.55
CA GLN A 1 24.52 -19.38 24.39
C GLN A 1 24.22 -18.43 23.24
N LYS A 2 24.68 -18.75 22.02
CA LYS A 2 24.36 -17.95 20.82
C LYS A 2 23.03 -18.48 20.26
N LEU A 3 21.96 -17.70 20.42
CA LEU A 3 20.67 -18.00 19.80
C LEU A 3 20.78 -17.75 18.29
N ASN A 4 20.43 -18.73 17.47
CA ASN A 4 20.36 -18.55 16.01
C ASN A 4 18.92 -18.18 15.63
N VAL A 5 18.74 -17.02 15.03
CA VAL A 5 17.44 -16.56 14.51
C VAL A 5 17.48 -16.70 12.99
N ALA A 6 16.64 -17.59 12.46
CA ALA A 6 16.54 -17.86 11.03
C ALA A 6 15.14 -17.53 10.52
N VAL A 7 15.07 -16.96 9.31
CA VAL A 7 13.82 -16.73 8.58
C VAL A 7 13.87 -17.60 7.33
N ASP A 8 12.92 -18.52 7.20
CA ASP A 8 12.79 -19.36 6.02
C ASP A 8 12.45 -18.51 4.79
N PRO A 9 13.25 -18.53 3.70
CA PRO A 9 12.97 -17.79 2.48
C PRO A 9 11.62 -18.12 1.82
N SER A 10 11.04 -19.30 2.11
CA SER A 10 9.73 -19.74 1.63
C SER A 10 8.59 -19.46 2.61
N SER A 11 8.88 -18.81 3.75
CA SER A 11 7.87 -18.48 4.76
C SER A 11 6.81 -17.53 4.19
N ASN A 12 5.54 -17.90 4.35
CA ASN A 12 4.42 -17.02 4.06
C ASN A 12 4.05 -16.08 5.23
N ARG A 13 4.85 -16.06 6.31
CA ARG A 13 4.58 -15.31 7.55
C ARG A 13 5.63 -14.25 7.88
N LEU A 14 6.90 -14.56 7.57
CA LEU A 14 8.07 -13.73 7.86
C LEU A 14 8.87 -13.54 6.57
N GLN A 15 9.31 -12.33 6.29
CA GLN A 15 10.14 -11.97 5.15
C GLN A 15 11.22 -11.01 5.63
N LEU A 16 12.47 -11.25 5.25
CA LEU A 16 13.53 -10.26 5.47
C LEU A 16 13.27 -9.03 4.60
N LEU A 17 13.34 -7.84 5.18
CA LEU A 17 13.18 -6.60 4.44
C LEU A 17 14.37 -6.38 3.51
N THR A 18 14.07 -5.92 2.30
CA THR A 18 15.08 -5.36 1.40
C THR A 18 15.09 -3.85 1.58
N PRO A 19 16.26 -3.19 1.67
CA PRO A 19 16.32 -1.73 1.73
C PRO A 19 15.55 -1.09 0.57
N PHE A 20 14.75 -0.06 0.88
CA PHE A 20 14.10 0.73 -0.16
C PHE A 20 15.14 1.45 -1.02
N LYS A 21 14.76 1.74 -2.27
CA LYS A 21 15.63 2.50 -3.17
C LYS A 21 15.90 3.89 -2.57
N PRO A 22 17.15 4.38 -2.62
CA PRO A 22 17.43 5.77 -2.26
C PRO A 22 16.69 6.72 -3.21
N TRP A 23 16.49 7.96 -2.77
CA TRP A 23 16.04 9.03 -3.65
C TRP A 23 17.02 9.22 -4.82
N HIS A 24 16.50 9.37 -6.03
CA HIS A 24 17.28 9.42 -7.26
C HIS A 24 17.82 10.82 -7.59
N GLY A 25 17.37 11.86 -6.87
CA GLY A 25 17.88 13.23 -7.01
C GLY A 25 17.00 14.16 -7.85
N ASP A 26 16.04 13.63 -8.62
CA ASP A 26 15.14 14.42 -9.45
C ASP A 26 13.77 14.67 -8.78
N ASP A 27 13.04 15.65 -9.33
CA ASP A 27 11.65 15.91 -8.97
C ASP A 27 10.75 14.75 -9.41
N LEU A 28 9.71 14.48 -8.61
CA LEU A 28 8.62 13.59 -9.01
C LEU A 28 7.70 14.34 -9.99
N ARG A 29 7.74 13.96 -11.27
CA ARG A 29 6.90 14.52 -12.34
C ARG A 29 5.94 13.45 -12.88
N ASP A 30 4.82 13.90 -13.43
CA ASP A 30 3.82 13.06 -14.10
C ASP A 30 3.31 11.89 -13.24
N CYS A 31 3.22 12.10 -11.92
CA CYS A 31 2.71 11.09 -11.00
C CYS A 31 1.22 10.83 -11.23
N ALA A 32 0.84 9.54 -11.28
CA ALA A 32 -0.55 9.15 -11.25
C ALA A 32 -1.17 9.41 -9.88
N VAL A 33 -2.41 9.86 -9.84
CA VAL A 33 -3.21 9.79 -8.61
C VAL A 33 -3.75 8.37 -8.50
N LEU A 34 -3.21 7.57 -7.58
CA LEU A 34 -3.67 6.19 -7.37
C LEU A 34 -5.11 6.17 -6.84
N ILE A 35 -5.35 6.99 -5.82
CA ILE A 35 -6.67 7.20 -5.22
C ILE A 35 -6.76 8.61 -4.65
N LYS A 36 -7.92 9.24 -4.84
CA LYS A 36 -8.34 10.39 -4.06
C LYS A 36 -9.30 9.89 -2.99
N ALA A 37 -8.83 9.81 -1.74
CA ALA A 37 -9.63 9.31 -0.64
C ALA A 37 -10.70 10.34 -0.26
N LYS A 38 -11.95 9.90 -0.15
CA LYS A 38 -13.08 10.74 0.21
C LYS A 38 -13.34 10.66 1.71
N GLY A 39 -13.23 11.79 2.42
CA GLY A 39 -13.48 11.87 3.85
C GLY A 39 -12.49 11.04 4.68
N LYS A 40 -12.99 10.49 5.79
CA LYS A 40 -12.18 9.80 6.80
C LYS A 40 -11.42 8.61 6.21
N CYS A 41 -10.08 8.64 6.33
CA CYS A 41 -9.20 7.55 5.92
C CYS A 41 -8.19 7.23 7.03
N THR A 42 -8.57 6.33 7.94
CA THR A 42 -7.75 5.84 9.05
C THR A 42 -6.69 4.83 8.60
N THR A 43 -5.74 4.49 9.48
CA THR A 43 -4.79 3.38 9.25
C THR A 43 -5.44 2.02 8.98
N ASP A 44 -6.68 1.76 9.44
CA ASP A 44 -7.42 0.54 9.07
C ASP A 44 -7.93 0.57 7.62
N HIS A 45 -8.18 1.75 7.06
CA HIS A 45 -8.54 1.88 5.66
C HIS A 45 -7.32 1.70 4.76
N ILE A 46 -6.14 2.12 5.24
CA ILE A 46 -4.85 2.02 4.52
C ILE A 46 -4.27 0.62 4.60
N SER A 47 -4.18 0.02 5.79
CA SER A 47 -3.63 -1.32 6.01
C SER A 47 -4.46 -2.04 7.08
N MET A 48 -5.49 -2.75 6.65
CA MET A 48 -6.48 -3.38 7.55
C MET A 48 -5.85 -4.40 8.50
N ALA A 49 -6.39 -4.52 9.73
CA ALA A 49 -6.00 -5.56 10.69
C ALA A 49 -6.72 -6.90 10.41
N GLY A 50 -7.24 -7.56 11.47
CA GLY A 50 -8.01 -8.80 11.37
C GLY A 50 -7.26 -9.93 10.67
N PRO A 51 -7.78 -10.48 9.56
CA PRO A 51 -7.15 -11.61 8.87
C PRO A 51 -5.75 -11.29 8.32
N TRP A 52 -5.40 -10.01 8.17
CA TRP A 52 -4.09 -9.58 7.68
C TRP A 52 -3.00 -9.60 8.75
N LEU A 53 -3.36 -9.72 10.04
CA LEU A 53 -2.38 -9.78 11.13
C LEU A 53 -1.41 -10.95 10.98
N LYS A 54 -1.81 -12.03 10.30
CA LYS A 54 -0.92 -13.15 9.97
C LYS A 54 0.25 -12.72 9.08
N TYR A 55 0.10 -11.69 8.25
CA TYR A 55 1.13 -11.25 7.30
C TYR A 55 1.96 -10.06 7.80
N ARG A 56 1.82 -9.61 9.05
CA ARG A 56 2.58 -8.45 9.57
C ARG A 56 4.10 -8.57 9.47
N GLY A 57 4.64 -9.79 9.44
CA GLY A 57 6.07 -10.01 9.24
C GLY A 57 6.49 -10.21 7.79
N HIS A 58 5.56 -10.11 6.83
CA HIS A 58 5.80 -10.38 5.41
C HIS A 58 5.25 -9.23 4.55
N LEU A 59 6.10 -8.24 4.27
CA LEU A 59 5.72 -6.97 3.66
C LEU A 59 4.98 -7.14 2.32
N ASP A 60 5.46 -8.00 1.43
CA ASP A 60 4.81 -8.19 0.13
C ASP A 60 3.40 -8.80 0.24
N ASN A 61 3.17 -9.66 1.23
CA ASN A 61 1.86 -10.31 1.44
C ASN A 61 0.86 -9.36 2.08
N ILE A 62 1.29 -8.56 3.08
CA ILE A 62 0.40 -7.60 3.72
C ILE A 62 0.02 -6.44 2.78
N SER A 63 0.93 -6.04 1.88
CA SER A 63 0.71 -5.02 0.83
C SER A 63 -0.47 -5.33 -0.10
N ASN A 64 -1.00 -6.56 -0.10
CA ASN A 64 -2.23 -6.89 -0.83
C ASN A 64 -3.50 -6.32 -0.17
N ASN A 65 -3.38 -5.64 0.98
CA ASN A 65 -4.47 -4.92 1.63
C ASN A 65 -4.36 -3.39 1.51
N LEU A 66 -3.34 -2.87 0.79
CA LEU A 66 -3.11 -1.45 0.61
C LEU A 66 -4.38 -0.74 0.13
N LEU A 67 -4.89 0.17 0.97
CA LEU A 67 -5.98 1.09 0.70
C LEU A 67 -7.32 0.43 0.29
N ILE A 68 -7.52 -0.87 0.56
CA ILE A 68 -8.75 -1.56 0.19
C ILE A 68 -9.98 -1.03 0.95
N GLY A 69 -9.78 -0.40 2.11
CA GLY A 69 -10.87 0.20 2.88
C GLY A 69 -11.16 1.65 2.50
N ALA A 70 -10.23 2.34 1.82
CA ALA A 70 -10.39 3.75 1.49
C ALA A 70 -11.47 3.95 0.42
N ILE A 71 -12.35 4.94 0.63
CA ILE A 71 -13.40 5.28 -0.33
C ILE A 71 -12.81 6.16 -1.42
N ASN A 72 -12.86 5.71 -2.67
CA ASN A 72 -12.43 6.53 -3.80
C ASN A 72 -13.48 7.62 -4.10
N MET A 73 -13.02 8.87 -4.22
CA MET A 73 -13.86 10.03 -4.59
C MET A 73 -14.54 9.88 -5.95
N GLU A 74 -13.86 9.25 -6.92
CA GLU A 74 -14.37 9.10 -8.30
C GLU A 74 -15.45 8.02 -8.38
N THR A 75 -15.14 6.80 -7.91
CA THR A 75 -16.05 5.65 -8.03
C THR A 75 -17.05 5.54 -6.89
N ASN A 76 -16.85 6.29 -5.79
CA ASN A 76 -17.59 6.18 -4.53
C ASN A 76 -17.61 4.76 -3.92
N LYS A 77 -16.63 3.92 -4.26
CA LYS A 77 -16.51 2.53 -3.79
C LYS A 77 -15.18 2.33 -3.04
N PRO A 78 -15.15 1.45 -2.02
CA PRO A 78 -13.89 0.93 -1.49
C PRO A 78 -13.23 -0.01 -2.49
N ASN A 79 -11.89 -0.08 -2.46
CA ASN A 79 -11.08 -0.99 -3.28
C ASN A 79 -11.42 -0.95 -4.79
N CYS A 80 -11.81 0.20 -5.33
CA CYS A 80 -12.11 0.35 -6.74
C CYS A 80 -11.60 1.70 -7.26
N VAL A 81 -10.55 1.65 -8.09
CA VAL A 81 -9.91 2.79 -8.74
C VAL A 81 -9.87 2.57 -10.25
N ILE A 82 -9.79 3.66 -11.01
CA ILE A 82 -9.63 3.59 -12.45
C ILE A 82 -8.13 3.61 -12.75
N ASN A 83 -7.63 2.55 -13.37
CA ASN A 83 -6.23 2.49 -13.79
C ASN A 83 -6.00 3.50 -14.93
N VAL A 84 -5.08 4.45 -14.76
CA VAL A 84 -4.87 5.52 -15.75
C VAL A 84 -4.28 5.02 -17.06
N LEU A 85 -3.62 3.86 -17.06
CA LEU A 85 -3.00 3.25 -18.24
C LEU A 85 -4.02 2.42 -19.04
N THR A 86 -4.84 1.61 -18.36
CA THR A 86 -5.83 0.74 -19.04
C THR A 86 -7.22 1.35 -19.17
N LYS A 87 -7.53 2.38 -18.38
CA LYS A 87 -8.86 2.99 -18.22
C LYS A 87 -9.93 2.07 -17.62
N GLU A 88 -9.52 0.97 -16.99
CA GLU A 88 -10.42 -0.01 -16.37
C GLU A 88 -10.52 0.19 -14.85
N GLU A 89 -11.68 -0.15 -14.28
CA GLU A 89 -11.84 -0.26 -12.82
C GLU A 89 -11.11 -1.49 -12.28
N GLY A 90 -10.46 -1.36 -11.13
CA GLY A 90 -9.83 -2.49 -10.46
C GLY A 90 -9.45 -2.24 -9.01
N PRO A 91 -8.96 -3.30 -8.31
CA PRO A 91 -8.48 -3.19 -6.94
C PRO A 91 -7.32 -2.20 -6.82
N VAL A 92 -7.27 -1.48 -5.69
CA VAL A 92 -6.20 -0.53 -5.38
C VAL A 92 -4.81 -1.18 -5.36
N PRO A 93 -4.57 -2.30 -4.64
CA PRO A 93 -3.23 -2.91 -4.60
C PRO A 93 -2.80 -3.48 -5.96
N ALA A 94 -3.75 -4.00 -6.75
CA ALA A 94 -3.46 -4.49 -8.09
C ALA A 94 -3.04 -3.34 -9.03
N THR A 95 -3.75 -2.20 -8.95
CA THR A 95 -3.42 -0.99 -9.72
C THR A 95 -2.08 -0.41 -9.30
N ALA A 96 -1.78 -0.32 -8.00
CA ALA A 96 -0.48 0.14 -7.49
C ALA A 96 0.68 -0.74 -7.96
N ARG A 97 0.51 -2.08 -7.94
CA ARG A 97 1.49 -3.03 -8.49
C ARG A 97 1.67 -2.88 -10.00
N HIS A 98 0.59 -2.62 -10.74
CA HIS A 98 0.66 -2.34 -12.17
C HIS A 98 1.50 -1.08 -12.43
N TYR A 99 1.24 0.03 -11.73
CA TYR A 99 2.04 1.24 -11.85
C TYR A 99 3.51 1.02 -11.50
N LYS A 100 3.79 0.30 -10.41
CA LYS A 100 5.16 -0.06 -10.02
C LYS A 100 5.88 -0.85 -11.11
N LYS A 101 5.19 -1.80 -11.76
CA LYS A 101 5.73 -2.60 -12.86
C LYS A 101 6.03 -1.75 -14.09
N GLU A 102 5.16 -0.80 -14.42
CA GLU A 102 5.32 0.12 -15.56
C GLU A 102 6.25 1.31 -15.26
N GLY A 103 6.78 1.39 -14.03
CA GLY A 103 7.66 2.49 -13.61
C GLY A 103 6.94 3.83 -13.45
N LEU A 104 5.61 3.82 -13.34
CA LEU A 104 4.79 5.01 -13.16
C LEU A 104 4.76 5.40 -11.67
N PRO A 105 5.36 6.53 -11.26
CA PRO A 105 5.23 7.01 -9.89
C PRO A 105 3.78 7.41 -9.62
N TRP A 106 3.36 7.29 -8.37
CA TRP A 106 2.00 7.62 -7.98
C TRP A 106 1.94 8.28 -6.61
N VAL A 107 0.85 9.00 -6.36
CA VAL A 107 0.55 9.68 -5.10
C VAL A 107 -0.87 9.33 -4.64
N VAL A 108 -1.11 9.50 -3.34
CA VAL A 108 -2.43 9.43 -2.72
C VAL A 108 -2.85 10.83 -2.33
N ILE A 109 -4.07 11.23 -2.67
CA ILE A 109 -4.64 12.49 -2.21
C ILE A 109 -5.59 12.17 -1.06
N GLY A 110 -5.18 12.55 0.15
CA GLY A 110 -5.97 12.41 1.37
C GLY A 110 -6.89 13.61 1.60
N ASP A 111 -7.89 13.38 2.45
CA ASP A 111 -8.74 14.42 3.03
C ASP A 111 -8.18 14.83 4.41
N GLU A 112 -9.01 15.41 5.28
CA GLU A 112 -8.65 15.77 6.65
C GLU A 112 -8.18 14.58 7.51
N ASN A 113 -7.15 14.80 8.34
CA ASN A 113 -6.63 13.83 9.33
C ASN A 113 -6.32 12.43 8.74
N TYR A 114 -5.78 12.40 7.51
CA TYR A 114 -5.40 11.17 6.83
C TYR A 114 -4.40 10.34 7.67
N GLY A 115 -4.68 9.05 7.82
CA GLY A 115 -3.88 8.16 8.67
C GLY A 115 -4.26 8.19 10.15
N GLU A 116 -5.43 8.71 10.52
CA GLU A 116 -5.95 8.66 11.89
C GLU A 116 -5.90 7.22 12.47
N GLY A 117 -5.65 7.09 13.77
CA GLY A 117 -5.86 5.86 14.52
C GLY A 117 -4.57 5.17 14.93
N SER A 118 -4.47 3.86 14.67
CA SER A 118 -3.41 3.01 15.20
C SER A 118 -2.00 3.34 14.67
N SER A 119 -0.96 3.02 15.45
CA SER A 119 0.45 3.25 15.14
C SER A 119 1.08 2.26 14.14
N ARG A 120 0.30 1.67 13.24
CA ARG A 120 0.80 0.65 12.29
C ARG A 120 1.70 1.28 11.23
N GLU A 121 3.00 0.99 11.31
CA GLU A 121 3.97 1.39 10.28
C GLU A 121 3.70 0.77 8.91
N HIS A 122 2.97 -0.36 8.84
CA HIS A 122 2.56 -0.99 7.59
C HIS A 122 1.76 -0.04 6.68
N ALA A 123 0.99 0.89 7.27
CA ALA A 123 0.30 1.94 6.53
C ALA A 123 1.25 2.93 5.82
N ALA A 124 2.54 2.91 6.14
CA ALA A 124 3.61 3.66 5.48
C ALA A 124 4.62 2.78 4.72
N LEU A 125 4.76 1.49 5.06
CA LEU A 125 5.68 0.56 4.38
C LEU A 125 5.09 -0.06 3.10
N GLU A 126 3.77 -0.24 3.05
CA GLU A 126 3.08 -0.83 1.91
C GLU A 126 2.92 0.10 0.70
N PRO A 127 2.60 1.41 0.88
CA PRO A 127 2.65 2.37 -0.21
C PRO A 127 4.06 2.49 -0.81
#